data_AF-A0A165DWX9-F1
#
_entry.id   AF-A0A165DWX9-F1
#
_cell.length_a   1.000
_cell.length_b   1.000
_cell.length_c   1.000
_cell.angle_alpha   90.00
_cell.angle_beta   90.00
_cell.angle_gamma   90.00
#
_symmetry.space_group_name_H-M   'P 1'
#
loop_
_entity.id
_entity.type
_entity.pdbx_description
1 polymer ?
#
loop_
_entity_poly.entity_id
_entity_poly.type
_entity_poly.pdbx_seq_one_letter_code
_entity_poly.pdbx_strand_id
1 'polypeptide(L)'
;HFQSELKTTAHGYVETVFGFQMTGKIAVKKRNRALAEKLLKNDAFVYRKLGDMNNHYKGLYQHRIIQLIINRVWFKDKQDDGIVLDKVYHPFPFVAFAIVLTAIECTIDEWVSGT
;
A
#
# COMPACT_ATOMS: atom_id res chain seq x y z
N HIS A 1 17.99 5.43 4.68
CA HIS A 1 17.19 5.22 5.89
C HIS A 1 15.69 5.31 5.61
N PHE A 2 15.21 6.44 5.07
CA PHE A 2 13.79 6.63 4.77
C PHE A 2 13.22 5.67 3.71
N GLN A 3 13.91 5.50 2.57
CA GLN A 3 13.45 4.57 1.52
C GLN A 3 13.40 3.11 2.01
N SER A 4 14.36 2.70 2.84
CA SER A 4 14.36 1.37 3.45
C SER A 4 13.21 1.20 4.45
N GLU A 5 12.91 2.21 5.27
CA GLU A 5 11.81 2.18 6.22
C GLU A 5 10.44 2.13 5.52
N LEU A 6 10.24 2.95 4.48
CA LEU A 6 9.02 2.94 3.69
C LEU A 6 8.83 1.58 3.02
N LYS A 7 9.88 1.03 2.40
CA LYS A 7 9.83 -0.29 1.77
C LYS A 7 9.43 -1.35 2.80
N THR A 8 10.15 -1.47 3.91
CA THR A 8 9.84 -2.46 4.95
C THR A 8 8.41 -2.31 5.49
N THR A 9 7.94 -1.07 5.67
CA THR A 9 6.58 -0.77 6.12
C THR A 9 5.53 -1.18 5.08
N ALA A 10 5.78 -0.90 3.80
CA ALA A 10 4.89 -1.29 2.70
C ALA A 10 4.77 -2.81 2.60
N HIS A 11 5.87 -3.56 2.65
CA HIS A 11 5.86 -5.03 2.72
C HIS A 11 4.97 -5.57 3.84
N GLY A 12 5.22 -5.14 5.09
CA GLY A 12 4.46 -5.63 6.23
C GLY A 12 2.96 -5.33 6.14
N TYR A 13 2.58 -4.15 5.65
CA TYR A 13 1.17 -3.80 5.50
C TYR A 13 0.51 -4.41 4.27
N VAL A 14 1.18 -4.53 3.13
CA VAL A 14 0.61 -5.19 1.95
C VAL A 14 0.25 -6.63 2.28
N GLU A 15 1.14 -7.36 2.93
CA GLU A 15 0.89 -8.73 3.34
C GLU A 15 -0.32 -8.84 4.28
N THR A 16 -0.33 -8.06 5.35
CA THR A 16 -1.36 -8.14 6.39
C THR A 16 -2.71 -7.57 5.97
N VAL A 17 -2.74 -6.46 5.22
CA VAL A 17 -3.98 -5.77 4.84
C VAL A 17 -4.67 -6.48 3.68
N PHE A 18 -3.92 -6.95 2.68
CA PHE A 18 -4.50 -7.67 1.54
C PHE A 18 -4.59 -9.19 1.76
N GLY A 19 -3.87 -9.72 2.76
CA GLY A 19 -3.93 -11.13 3.13
C GLY A 19 -3.09 -12.03 2.24
N PHE A 20 -1.95 -11.54 1.75
CA PHE A 20 -0.94 -12.38 1.12
C PHE A 20 -0.33 -13.33 2.16
N GLN A 21 0.05 -14.52 1.72
CA GLN A 21 0.61 -15.55 2.60
C GLN A 21 1.89 -16.12 1.99
N MET A 22 3.02 -15.93 2.67
CA MET A 22 4.27 -16.58 2.30
C MET A 22 4.21 -18.08 2.59
N THR A 23 4.27 -18.92 1.56
CA THR A 23 4.21 -20.37 1.72
C THR A 23 4.75 -21.13 0.51
N GLY A 24 5.24 -22.34 0.75
CA GLY A 24 5.64 -23.28 -0.32
C GLY A 24 4.46 -23.92 -1.07
N LYS A 25 3.22 -23.80 -0.58
CA LYS A 25 2.04 -24.45 -1.18
C LYS A 25 1.65 -23.80 -2.51
N ILE A 26 1.69 -24.58 -3.60
CA ILE A 26 1.36 -24.12 -4.96
C ILE A 26 -0.02 -23.45 -5.04
N ALA A 27 -1.03 -24.03 -4.38
CA ALA A 27 -2.39 -23.49 -4.37
C ALA A 27 -2.46 -22.06 -3.78
N VAL A 28 -1.71 -21.80 -2.71
CA VAL A 28 -1.67 -20.49 -2.07
C VAL A 28 -0.86 -19.50 -2.92
N LYS A 29 0.25 -19.94 -3.53
CA LYS A 29 1.00 -19.11 -4.49
C LYS A 29 0.12 -18.67 -5.67
N LYS A 30 -0.71 -19.57 -6.21
CA LYS A 30 -1.68 -19.24 -7.27
C LYS A 30 -2.73 -18.23 -6.80
N ARG A 31 -3.23 -18.38 -5.57
CA ARG A 31 -4.16 -17.41 -4.95
C ARG A 31 -3.50 -16.03 -4.80
N ASN A 32 -2.27 -15.97 -4.29
CA ASN A 32 -1.54 -14.71 -4.11
C ASN A 32 -1.36 -14.00 -5.45
N ARG A 33 -0.89 -14.70 -6.48
CA ARG A 33 -0.76 -14.12 -7.83
C ARG A 33 -2.09 -13.56 -8.35
N ALA A 34 -3.17 -14.33 -8.27
CA ALA A 34 -4.49 -13.87 -8.72
C ALA A 34 -5.00 -12.65 -7.92
N LEU A 35 -4.69 -12.58 -6.62
CA LEU A 35 -5.00 -11.41 -5.80
C LEU A 35 -4.17 -10.19 -6.22
N ALA A 36 -2.87 -10.35 -6.44
CA ALA A 36 -1.98 -9.29 -6.89
C ALA A 36 -2.43 -8.71 -8.24
N GLU A 37 -2.68 -9.58 -9.23
CA GLU A 37 -3.22 -9.19 -10.54
C GLU A 37 -4.53 -8.40 -10.41
N LYS A 38 -5.43 -8.83 -9.51
CA LYS A 38 -6.69 -8.13 -9.25
C LYS A 38 -6.47 -6.75 -8.65
N LEU A 39 -5.51 -6.60 -7.73
CA LEU A 39 -5.21 -5.34 -7.05
C LEU A 39 -4.49 -4.33 -7.95
N LEU A 40 -3.63 -4.80 -8.85
CA LEU A 40 -2.91 -3.96 -9.81
C LEU A 40 -3.79 -3.53 -11.00
N LYS A 41 -4.78 -4.35 -11.36
CA LYS A 41 -5.69 -4.00 -12.46
C LYS A 41 -6.43 -2.69 -12.16
N ASN A 42 -6.20 -1.68 -13.00
CA ASN A 42 -6.79 -0.33 -12.88
C ASN A 42 -6.56 0.30 -11.50
N ASP A 43 -5.39 0.07 -10.91
CA ASP A 43 -4.99 0.61 -9.61
C ASP A 43 -5.99 0.30 -8.49
N ALA A 44 -6.68 -0.85 -8.56
CA ALA A 44 -7.73 -1.24 -7.63
C ALA A 44 -7.29 -1.12 -6.15
N PHE A 45 -6.01 -1.35 -5.85
CA PHE A 45 -5.44 -1.24 -4.51
C PHE A 45 -5.59 0.14 -3.84
N VAL A 46 -5.82 1.22 -4.59
CA VAL A 46 -5.98 2.57 -4.01
C VAL A 46 -7.41 2.86 -3.52
N TYR A 47 -8.38 2.05 -3.93
CA TYR A 47 -9.80 2.29 -3.65
C TYR A 47 -10.24 1.70 -2.32
N ARG A 48 -11.00 2.47 -1.53
CA ARG A 48 -11.58 2.00 -0.27
C ARG A 48 -12.51 0.80 -0.44
N LYS A 49 -13.29 0.78 -1.51
CA LYS A 49 -14.20 -0.32 -1.83
C LYS A 49 -14.10 -0.64 -3.32
N LEU A 50 -13.74 -1.88 -3.63
CA LEU A 50 -13.83 -2.42 -4.98
C LEU A 50 -15.29 -2.64 -5.35
N GLY A 51 -15.63 -2.26 -6.57
CA GLY A 51 -16.92 -2.53 -7.16
C GLY A 51 -17.06 -4.00 -7.57
N ASP A 52 -18.31 -4.46 -7.65
CA ASP A 52 -18.69 -5.72 -8.30
C ASP A 52 -19.31 -5.41 -9.68
N MET A 53 -19.94 -6.41 -10.31
CA MET A 53 -20.56 -6.23 -11.64
C MET A 53 -21.61 -5.11 -11.68
N ASN A 54 -22.18 -4.73 -10.53
CA ASN A 54 -23.28 -3.78 -10.43
C ASN A 54 -22.88 -2.47 -9.73
N ASN A 55 -21.63 -2.35 -9.27
CA ASN A 55 -21.18 -1.21 -8.48
C ASN A 55 -19.85 -0.67 -8.99
N HIS A 56 -19.74 0.66 -9.07
CA HIS A 56 -18.46 1.32 -9.35
C HIS A 56 -17.52 1.30 -8.14
N TYR A 57 -16.23 1.43 -8.40
CA TYR A 57 -15.22 1.57 -7.35
C TYR A 57 -15.48 2.86 -6.56
N LYS A 58 -15.32 2.83 -5.23
CA LYS A 58 -15.61 3.98 -4.37
C LYS A 58 -14.41 4.34 -3.49
N GLY A 59 -14.20 5.65 -3.33
CA GLY A 59 -13.15 6.20 -2.49
C GLY A 59 -11.77 5.99 -3.11
N LEU A 60 -11.53 6.57 -4.28
CA LEU A 60 -10.21 6.66 -4.90
C LEU A 60 -9.23 7.26 -3.88
N TYR A 61 -8.05 6.64 -3.71
CA TYR A 61 -7.03 7.03 -2.73
C TYR A 61 -7.44 6.94 -1.25
N GLN A 62 -8.56 6.28 -0.94
CA GLN A 62 -9.06 6.12 0.44
C GLN A 62 -8.88 4.70 0.98
N HIS A 63 -8.10 3.84 0.31
CA HIS A 63 -7.77 2.53 0.87
C HIS A 63 -6.96 2.71 2.16
N ARG A 64 -7.33 1.97 3.21
CA ARG A 64 -6.77 2.13 4.57
C ARG A 64 -5.24 1.97 4.61
N ILE A 65 -4.67 1.16 3.72
CA ILE A 65 -3.21 0.94 3.67
C ILE A 65 -2.43 2.24 3.48
N ILE A 66 -2.97 3.19 2.70
CA ILE A 66 -2.31 4.45 2.38
C ILE A 66 -2.12 5.26 3.66
N GLN A 67 -3.19 5.42 4.45
CA GLN A 67 -3.13 6.12 5.74
C GLN A 67 -2.25 5.38 6.75
N LEU A 68 -2.28 4.04 6.78
CA LEU A 68 -1.44 3.24 7.68
C LEU A 68 0.05 3.47 7.42
N ILE A 69 0.47 3.49 6.15
CA ILE A 69 1.85 3.73 5.78
C ILE A 69 2.25 5.18 6.09
N ILE A 70 1.43 6.16 5.70
CA ILE A 70 1.70 7.58 5.99
C ILE A 70 1.86 7.82 7.48
N ASN A 71 0.93 7.31 8.30
CA ASN A 71 1.01 7.45 9.74
C ASN A 71 2.23 6.77 10.33
N ARG A 72 2.61 5.59 9.81
CA ARG A 72 3.75 4.84 10.33
C ARG A 72 5.08 5.51 10.04
N VAL A 73 5.24 6.14 8.88
CA VAL A 73 6.53 6.66 8.40
C VAL A 73 6.71 8.15 8.70
N TRP A 74 5.63 8.94 8.79
CA TRP A 74 5.72 10.40 8.99
C TRP A 74 5.02 10.94 10.24
N PHE A 75 4.12 10.18 10.88
CA PHE A 75 3.25 10.72 11.94
C PHE A 75 3.04 9.75 13.13
N LYS A 76 4.01 8.88 13.43
CA LYS A 76 3.91 7.89 14.50
C LYS A 76 4.22 8.53 15.86
N ASP A 77 5.30 9.29 15.93
CA ASP A 77 5.84 9.87 17.16
C ASP A 77 6.04 11.38 17.01
N LYS A 78 6.01 12.14 18.12
CA LYS A 78 6.10 13.63 18.11
C LYS A 78 7.37 14.19 17.46
N GLN A 79 8.39 13.34 17.27
CA GLN A 79 9.67 13.71 16.67
C GLN A 79 9.75 13.39 15.17
N ASP A 80 8.73 12.74 14.61
CA ASP A 80 8.70 12.40 13.19
C ASP A 80 8.57 13.66 12.32
N ASP A 81 9.13 13.57 11.12
CA ASP A 81 9.22 14.70 10.18
C ASP A 81 7.86 15.32 9.87
N GLY A 82 6.79 14.53 9.77
CA GLY A 82 5.45 15.04 9.51
C GLY A 82 4.91 15.93 10.63
N ILE A 83 5.42 15.78 11.86
CA ILE A 83 5.02 16.58 13.02
C ILE A 83 6.00 17.75 13.24
N VAL A 84 7.31 17.49 13.20
CA VAL A 84 8.33 18.52 13.45
C VAL A 84 8.39 19.53 12.30
N LEU A 85 8.18 19.08 11.07
CA LEU A 85 8.21 19.88 9.86
C LEU A 85 6.79 20.09 9.30
N ASP A 86 5.82 20.40 10.16
CA ASP A 86 4.41 20.59 9.80
C ASP A 86 4.21 21.51 8.58
N LYS A 87 4.94 22.63 8.49
CA LYS A 87 4.89 23.56 7.35
C LYS A 87 5.28 22.93 6.00
N VAL A 88 6.03 21.83 6.01
CA VAL A 88 6.45 21.08 4.82
C VAL A 88 5.44 19.98 4.51
N TYR A 89 4.90 19.33 5.55
CA TYR A 89 4.03 18.15 5.41
C TYR A 89 2.53 18.44 5.57
N HIS A 90 2.13 19.71 5.70
CA HIS A 90 0.74 20.13 5.80
C HIS A 90 0.38 21.17 4.72
N PRO A 91 -0.49 20.85 3.75
CA PRO A 91 -1.07 19.52 3.51
C PRO A 91 -0.01 18.50 3.05
N PHE A 92 -0.29 17.20 3.21
CA PHE A 92 0.68 16.14 2.91
C PHE A 92 1.22 16.25 1.47
N PRO A 93 2.55 16.22 1.24
CA PRO A 93 3.10 16.54 -0.06
C PRO A 93 2.67 15.52 -1.11
N PHE A 94 2.25 16.00 -2.27
CA PHE A 94 1.83 15.12 -3.37
C PHE A 94 2.93 14.16 -3.82
N VAL A 95 4.19 14.60 -3.80
CA VAL A 95 5.34 13.74 -4.14
C VAL A 95 5.49 12.61 -3.12
N ALA A 96 5.38 12.91 -1.83
CA ALA A 96 5.43 11.88 -0.77
C ALA A 96 4.26 10.90 -0.90
N PHE A 97 3.07 11.41 -1.22
CA PHE A 97 1.90 10.59 -1.49
C PHE A 97 2.10 9.64 -2.68
N ALA A 98 2.62 10.14 -3.81
CA ALA A 98 2.92 9.33 -4.98
C ALA A 98 3.94 8.22 -4.65
N ILE A 99 4.99 8.53 -3.89
CA ILE A 99 5.98 7.53 -3.46
C ILE A 99 5.34 6.43 -2.60
N VAL A 100 4.38 6.77 -1.72
CA VAL A 100 3.63 5.76 -0.95
C VAL A 100 2.84 4.83 -1.87
N LEU A 101 2.14 5.40 -2.87
CA LEU A 101 1.39 4.59 -3.83
C LEU A 101 2.30 3.66 -4.63
N THR A 102 3.42 4.17 -5.15
CA THR A 102 4.42 3.38 -5.86
C THR A 102 5.02 2.29 -4.97
N ALA A 103 5.30 2.57 -3.70
CA ALA A 103 5.80 1.55 -2.78
C ALA A 103 4.81 0.41 -2.58
N ILE A 104 3.51 0.73 -2.43
CA ILE A 104 2.44 -0.28 -2.34
C ILE A 104 2.36 -1.10 -3.63
N GLU A 105 2.35 -0.42 -4.78
CA GLU A 105 2.27 -1.04 -6.11
C GLU A 105 3.44 -2.02 -6.33
N CYS A 106 4.68 -1.57 -6.13
CA CYS A 106 5.87 -2.41 -6.28
C CYS A 106 5.82 -3.64 -5.37
N THR A 107 5.42 -3.47 -4.11
CA THR A 107 5.30 -4.60 -3.17
C THR A 107 4.19 -5.58 -3.59
N ILE A 108 3.09 -5.12 -4.21
CA ILE A 108 2.07 -6.02 -4.76
C ILE A 108 2.59 -6.76 -6.00
N ASP A 109 3.37 -6.08 -6.86
CA ASP A 109 3.93 -6.65 -8.10
C ASP A 109 4.88 -7.84 -7.84
N GLU A 110 5.63 -7.80 -6.74
CA GLU A 110 6.48 -8.94 -6.29
C GLU A 110 5.65 -10.24 -6.12
N TRP A 111 4.37 -10.14 -5.78
CA TRP A 111 3.48 -11.31 -5.67
C TRP A 111 2.97 -11.85 -7.01
N VAL A 112 3.09 -11.06 -8.09
CA VAL A 112 2.80 -11.52 -9.46
C VAL A 112 3.96 -12.37 -9.97
N SER A 113 5.18 -11.84 -9.88
CA SER A 113 6.42 -12.50 -10.33
C SER A 113 6.73 -13.75 -9.50
N GLY A 114 6.30 -13.80 -8.24
CA GLY A 114 6.45 -14.95 -7.35
C GLY A 114 7.85 -15.09 -6.74
N THR A 115 8.60 -13.99 -6.70
CA THR A 115 9.90 -13.83 -6.05
C THR A 115 9.77 -13.43 -4.60
#